data_AF-A0A8T4HLH7-F1
#
_entry.id   AF-A0A8T4HLH7-F1
#
_cell.length_a   1.000
_cell.length_b   1.000
_cell.length_c   1.000
_cell.angle_alpha   90.00
_cell.angle_beta   90.00
_cell.angle_gamma   90.00
#
_symmetry.space_group_name_H-M   'P 1'
#
loop_
_entity.id
_entity.type
_entity.pdbx_description
1 polymer ?
#
loop_
_entity_poly.entity_id
_entity_poly.type
_entity_poly.pdbx_seq_one_letter_code
_entity_poly.pdbx_strand_id
1 'polypeptide(L)'
;PGMGQMKDQINNLDEREVDRTAAIIKSMTPAERAEPTIINGSRRARIARGSGVDVSAVKNLVERFFDARKMMSKMAQGGGMPGMPGMPGMPGGGGGKKKGKQKKAKGKRQSGNPMKRKQEEQAAAARRAQAGEGGAFGVPGAGQDPGDFELPQEFKDILPPK
;
A
#
# COMPACT_ATOMS: atom_id res chain seq x y z
N PRO A 1 30.88 6.48 6.50
CA PRO A 1 30.29 7.10 5.27
C PRO A 1 28.76 6.99 5.31
N GLY A 2 28.05 8.10 5.56
CA GLY A 2 26.58 8.11 5.62
C GLY A 2 26.00 9.27 6.42
N MET A 3 26.64 9.63 7.54
CA MET A 3 26.19 10.74 8.38
C MET A 3 26.54 12.12 7.79
N GLY A 4 27.67 12.24 7.06
CA GLY A 4 28.08 13.49 6.40
C GLY A 4 27.10 13.94 5.32
N GLN A 5 26.71 13.03 4.41
CA GLN A 5 25.76 13.32 3.34
C GLN A 5 24.36 13.68 3.87
N MET A 6 23.91 13.08 4.96
CA MET A 6 22.64 13.44 5.59
C MET A 6 22.72 14.83 6.25
N LYS A 7 23.87 15.18 6.84
CA LYS A 7 24.10 16.49 7.45
C LYS A 7 24.14 17.60 6.40
N ASP A 8 24.76 17.34 5.25
CA ASP A 8 24.76 18.28 4.12
C ASP A 8 23.36 18.47 3.54
N GLN A 9 22.55 17.41 3.44
CA GLN A 9 21.14 17.51 3.03
C GLN A 9 20.30 18.33 4.01
N ILE A 10 20.52 18.18 5.31
CA ILE A 10 19.83 18.95 6.35
C ILE A 10 20.22 20.43 6.29
N ASN A 11 21.50 20.72 6.07
CA ASN A 11 21.99 22.10 5.94
C ASN A 11 21.52 22.79 4.65
N ASN A 12 21.19 22.01 3.61
CA ASN A 12 20.66 22.49 2.34
C ASN A 12 19.12 22.59 2.32
N LEU A 13 18.45 22.40 3.46
CA LEU A 13 17.00 22.62 3.54
C LEU A 13 16.72 24.12 3.39
N ASP A 14 16.01 24.48 2.33
CA ASP A 14 15.52 25.84 2.11
C ASP A 14 14.48 26.18 3.20
N GLU A 15 14.71 27.26 3.95
CA GLU A 15 13.80 27.77 4.97
C GLU A 15 12.38 27.97 4.40
N ARG A 16 12.26 28.34 3.12
CA ARG A 16 10.98 28.52 2.44
C ARG A 16 10.20 27.22 2.27
N GLU A 17 10.86 26.07 2.21
CA GLU A 17 10.17 24.77 2.17
C GLU A 17 9.58 24.42 3.53
N VAL A 18 10.26 24.78 4.62
CA VAL A 18 9.77 24.59 5.98
C VAL A 18 8.54 25.46 6.21
N ASP A 19 8.60 26.73 5.81
CA ASP A 19 7.47 27.66 5.91
C ASP A 19 6.26 27.22 5.10
N ARG A 20 6.47 26.76 3.86
CA ARG A 20 5.40 26.20 3.02
C ARG A 20 4.78 24.96 3.66
N THR A 21 5.61 24.07 4.21
CA THR A 21 5.12 22.89 4.93
C THR A 21 4.29 23.27 6.14
N ALA A 22 4.76 24.23 6.94
CA ALA A 22 4.03 24.75 8.09
C ALA A 22 2.69 25.39 7.69
N ALA A 23 2.66 26.16 6.60
CA ALA A 23 1.45 26.75 6.06
C ALA A 23 0.42 25.69 5.61
N ILE A 24 0.87 24.62 4.96
CA ILE A 24 0.01 23.49 4.56
C ILE A 24 -0.62 22.83 5.80
N ILE A 25 0.19 22.50 6.81
CA ILE A 25 -0.28 21.84 8.03
C ILE A 25 -1.26 22.75 8.79
N LYS A 26 -0.99 24.07 8.84
CA LYS A 26 -1.86 25.06 9.48
C LYS A 26 -3.24 25.14 8.81
N SER A 27 -3.31 24.93 7.49
CA SER A 27 -4.55 24.92 6.70
C SER A 27 -5.38 23.62 6.81
N MET A 28 -4.86 22.60 7.49
CA MET A 28 -5.61 21.36 7.80
C MET A 28 -6.49 21.53 9.03
N THR A 29 -7.60 20.79 9.07
CA THR A 29 -8.42 20.67 10.28
C THR A 29 -7.78 19.70 11.28
N PRO A 30 -8.12 19.75 12.58
CA PRO A 30 -7.59 18.81 13.58
C PRO A 30 -7.84 17.34 13.21
N ALA A 31 -9.01 17.03 12.66
CA ALA A 31 -9.34 15.68 12.20
C ALA A 31 -8.41 15.18 11.08
N GLU A 32 -8.06 16.05 10.14
CA GLU A 32 -7.17 15.71 9.03
C GLU A 32 -5.71 15.52 9.49
N ARG A 33 -5.28 16.23 10.52
CA ARG A 33 -3.93 16.07 11.10
C ARG A 33 -3.82 14.77 11.91
N ALA A 34 -4.88 14.42 12.64
CA ALA A 34 -4.94 13.17 13.39
C ALA A 34 -4.99 11.97 12.44
N GLU A 35 -5.75 12.08 11.36
CA GLU A 35 -5.96 11.01 10.39
C GLU A 35 -5.78 11.50 8.94
N PRO A 36 -4.57 11.43 8.38
CA PRO A 36 -4.32 11.88 7.00
C PRO A 36 -5.00 11.04 5.91
N THR A 37 -5.57 9.88 6.24
CA THR A 37 -6.30 9.01 5.30
C THR A 37 -7.63 9.61 4.84
N ILE A 38 -8.23 10.54 5.61
CA ILE A 38 -9.49 11.18 5.21
C ILE A 38 -9.29 12.28 4.14
N ILE A 39 -8.03 12.63 3.82
CA ILE A 39 -7.69 13.71 2.89
C ILE A 39 -7.94 13.26 1.45
N ASN A 40 -9.12 13.60 0.94
CA ASN A 40 -9.54 13.39 -0.45
C ASN A 40 -9.25 14.61 -1.35
N GLY A 41 -9.64 14.55 -2.63
CA GLY A 41 -9.38 15.62 -3.60
C GLY A 41 -9.97 16.98 -3.22
N SER A 42 -11.20 17.01 -2.71
CA SER A 42 -11.86 18.23 -2.25
C SER A 42 -11.11 18.87 -1.06
N ARG A 43 -10.71 18.06 -0.07
CA ARG A 43 -9.91 18.52 1.07
C ARG A 43 -8.54 19.02 0.63
N ARG A 44 -7.86 18.32 -0.30
CA ARG A 44 -6.58 18.77 -0.86
C ARG A 44 -6.73 20.15 -1.51
N ALA A 45 -7.76 20.37 -2.33
CA ALA A 45 -8.00 21.66 -2.96
C ALA A 45 -8.25 22.78 -1.95
N ARG A 46 -9.00 22.51 -0.87
CA ARG A 46 -9.23 23.47 0.22
C ARG A 46 -7.92 23.83 0.94
N ILE A 47 -7.12 22.83 1.29
CA ILE A 47 -5.83 23.02 1.98
C ILE A 47 -4.89 23.85 1.09
N ALA A 48 -4.76 23.50 -0.20
CA ALA A 48 -3.90 24.20 -1.14
C ALA A 48 -4.27 25.69 -1.28
N ARG A 49 -5.58 25.99 -1.40
CA ARG A 49 -6.08 27.37 -1.41
C ARG A 49 -5.79 28.12 -0.12
N GLY A 50 -5.91 27.46 1.04
CA GLY A 50 -5.62 28.07 2.34
C GLY A 50 -4.15 28.34 2.60
N SER A 51 -3.24 27.52 2.04
CA SER A 51 -1.79 27.68 2.20
C SER A 51 -1.09 28.38 1.03
N GLY A 52 -1.80 28.72 -0.05
CA GLY A 52 -1.22 29.38 -1.23
C GLY A 52 -0.27 28.48 -2.03
N VAL A 53 -0.53 27.18 -2.09
CA VAL A 53 0.31 26.20 -2.81
C VAL A 53 -0.53 25.36 -3.77
N ASP A 54 0.14 24.62 -4.64
CA ASP A 54 -0.52 23.68 -5.54
C ASP A 54 -1.08 22.44 -4.82
N VAL A 55 -2.15 21.89 -5.39
CA VAL A 55 -2.78 20.65 -4.91
C VAL A 55 -1.80 19.47 -4.90
N SER A 56 -0.84 19.47 -5.84
CA SER A 56 0.23 18.48 -5.93
C SER A 56 1.18 18.55 -4.73
N ALA A 57 1.50 19.73 -4.22
CA ALA A 57 2.34 19.91 -3.04
C ALA A 57 1.69 19.27 -1.80
N VAL A 58 0.37 19.45 -1.64
CA VAL A 58 -0.39 18.82 -0.55
C VAL A 58 -0.38 17.28 -0.70
N LYS A 59 -0.58 16.76 -1.92
CA LYS A 59 -0.49 15.31 -2.18
C LYS A 59 0.88 14.74 -1.80
N ASN A 60 1.94 15.39 -2.26
CA ASN A 60 3.31 14.94 -2.00
C ASN A 60 3.63 14.93 -0.50
N LEU A 61 3.16 15.93 0.25
CA LEU A 61 3.33 15.95 1.70
C LEU A 61 2.64 14.76 2.39
N VAL A 62 1.40 14.46 1.98
CA VAL A 62 0.63 13.34 2.53
C VAL A 62 1.29 12.00 2.20
N GLU A 63 1.78 11.82 0.97
CA GLU A 63 2.50 10.60 0.57
C GLU A 63 3.80 10.42 1.37
N ARG A 64 4.62 11.47 1.48
CA ARG A 64 5.85 11.46 2.29
C ARG A 64 5.56 11.12 3.76
N PHE A 65 4.44 11.58 4.29
CA PHE A 65 4.01 11.22 5.65
C PHE A 65 3.71 9.72 5.78
N PHE A 66 2.99 9.12 4.82
CA PHE A 66 2.70 7.68 4.85
C PHE A 66 3.97 6.83 4.71
N ASP A 67 4.91 7.26 3.88
CA ASP A 67 6.21 6.58 3.73
C ASP A 67 7.03 6.67 5.02
N ALA A 68 7.10 7.86 5.62
CA ALA A 68 7.75 8.07 6.91
C ALA A 68 7.09 7.22 8.01
N ARG A 69 5.76 7.21 8.09
CA ARG A 69 4.99 6.40 9.05
C ARG A 69 5.27 4.91 8.85
N LYS A 70 5.36 4.43 7.61
CA LYS A 70 5.68 3.03 7.30
C LYS A 70 7.10 2.66 7.74
N MET A 71 8.07 3.55 7.53
CA MET A 71 9.44 3.35 8.02
C MET A 71 9.50 3.35 9.55
N MET A 72 8.86 4.33 10.21
CA MET A 72 8.77 4.40 11.67
C MET A 72 8.08 3.18 12.27
N SER A 73 7.00 2.70 11.66
CA SER A 73 6.29 1.49 12.11
C SER A 73 7.17 0.25 12.04
N LYS A 74 7.97 0.10 10.96
CA LYS A 74 8.92 -1.02 10.82
C LYS A 74 10.05 -0.96 11.85
N MET A 75 10.53 0.25 12.16
CA MET A 75 11.55 0.47 13.17
C MET A 75 11.00 0.20 14.58
N ALA A 76 9.79 0.68 14.88
CA ALA A 76 9.12 0.47 16.16
C ALA A 76 8.74 -1.00 16.43
N GLN A 77 8.48 -1.80 15.38
CA GLN A 77 8.21 -3.24 15.50
C GLN A 77 9.45 -4.11 15.79
N GLY A 78 10.61 -3.51 16.09
CA GLY A 78 11.80 -4.25 16.54
C GLY A 78 12.81 -4.60 15.44
N GLY A 79 12.72 -3.96 14.28
CA GLY A 79 13.75 -4.01 13.26
C GLY A 79 14.93 -3.11 13.64
N GLY A 80 15.86 -3.63 14.45
CA GLY A 80 17.17 -3.01 14.66
C GLY A 80 17.82 -2.62 13.32
N MET A 81 18.65 -1.58 13.37
CA MET A 81 19.46 -1.00 12.30
C MET A 81 19.73 -1.99 11.13
N PRO A 82 19.36 -1.66 9.87
CA PRO A 82 19.78 -2.44 8.71
C PRO A 82 21.31 -2.50 8.69
N GLY A 83 21.88 -3.69 8.94
CA GLY A 83 23.33 -3.89 8.93
C GLY A 83 23.98 -4.23 10.27
N MET A 84 23.22 -4.46 11.35
CA MET A 84 23.77 -5.05 12.58
C MET A 84 23.47 -6.56 12.60
N PRO A 85 24.46 -7.44 12.37
CA PRO A 85 24.30 -8.87 12.59
C PRO A 85 23.88 -9.10 14.04
N GLY A 86 22.79 -9.83 14.25
CA GLY A 86 22.31 -10.18 15.59
C GLY A 86 23.47 -10.75 16.40
N MET A 87 23.80 -10.10 17.52
CA MET A 87 24.80 -10.55 18.46
C MET A 87 24.34 -11.90 19.04
N PRO A 88 25.00 -13.03 18.72
CA PRO A 88 24.70 -14.31 19.34
C PRO A 88 25.49 -14.37 20.65
N GLY A 89 24.83 -14.17 21.78
CA GLY A 89 25.48 -14.37 23.07
C GLY A 89 24.98 -13.45 24.17
N MET A 90 23.87 -13.81 24.79
CA MET A 90 23.62 -13.45 26.18
C MET A 90 22.98 -14.66 26.89
N PRO A 91 23.79 -15.54 27.50
CA PRO A 91 23.32 -16.55 28.44
C PRO A 91 23.33 -15.96 29.86
N GLY A 92 22.15 -15.70 30.40
CA GLY A 92 21.94 -15.34 31.81
C GLY A 92 20.50 -14.86 31.98
N GLY A 93 19.68 -15.38 32.88
CA GLY A 93 19.87 -16.40 33.90
C GLY A 93 18.52 -16.65 34.57
N GLY A 94 18.44 -17.75 35.34
CA GLY A 94 17.31 -18.09 36.21
C GLY A 94 16.20 -18.86 35.48
N GLY A 95 15.84 -20.09 35.79
CA GLY A 95 15.95 -20.79 37.07
C GLY A 95 14.56 -21.22 37.52
N GLY A 96 14.18 -22.47 37.19
CA GLY A 96 13.23 -23.28 37.97
C GLY A 96 11.73 -23.13 37.67
N LYS A 97 11.11 -24.19 37.13
CA LYS A 97 10.41 -25.24 37.91
C LYS A 97 9.44 -26.07 37.04
N LYS A 98 9.63 -27.39 37.17
CA LYS A 98 8.60 -28.45 37.31
C LYS A 98 7.71 -28.82 36.10
N LYS A 99 8.05 -30.00 35.55
CA LYS A 99 7.20 -31.20 35.33
C LYS A 99 5.68 -30.98 35.28
N GLY A 100 5.11 -31.35 34.13
CA GLY A 100 3.70 -31.76 33.99
C GLY A 100 3.49 -32.52 32.67
N LYS A 101 3.68 -33.85 32.68
CA LYS A 101 3.18 -34.75 31.63
C LYS A 101 1.68 -34.95 31.87
N GLN A 102 0.81 -34.64 30.90
CA GLN A 102 -0.23 -35.56 30.43
C GLN A 102 -0.97 -35.06 29.18
N LYS A 103 -1.30 -36.05 28.34
CA LYS A 103 -1.94 -36.01 27.02
C LYS A 103 -3.45 -35.73 27.13
N LYS A 104 -4.06 -35.07 26.13
CA LYS A 104 -4.98 -35.64 25.11
C LYS A 104 -5.91 -34.59 24.47
N ALA A 105 -6.33 -34.93 23.24
CA ALA A 105 -7.48 -34.47 22.44
C ALA A 105 -7.39 -33.06 21.82
N LYS A 106 -7.17 -32.96 20.49
CA LYS A 106 -8.12 -33.13 19.36
C LYS A 106 -8.85 -31.81 19.03
N GLY A 107 -8.19 -31.02 18.19
CA GLY A 107 -8.77 -29.92 17.42
C GLY A 107 -7.83 -29.63 16.25
N LYS A 108 -8.19 -30.08 15.05
CA LYS A 108 -7.36 -30.02 13.84
C LYS A 108 -7.06 -28.56 13.49
N ARG A 109 -5.87 -28.10 13.88
CA ARG A 109 -5.26 -26.88 13.37
C ARG A 109 -4.95 -27.12 11.89
N GLN A 110 -5.51 -26.26 11.05
CA GLN A 110 -5.27 -26.18 9.62
C GLN A 110 -3.79 -25.86 9.38
N SER A 111 -2.98 -26.90 9.42
CA SER A 111 -1.57 -26.91 9.06
C SER A 111 -1.49 -26.86 7.54
N GLY A 112 -1.37 -25.65 6.99
CA GLY A 112 -1.15 -25.41 5.57
C GLY A 112 0.21 -25.90 5.14
N ASN A 113 0.35 -27.21 4.90
CA ASN A 113 1.53 -27.78 4.26
C ASN A 113 1.59 -27.26 2.80
N PRO A 114 2.63 -26.52 2.39
CA PRO A 114 2.68 -25.84 1.09
C PRO A 114 2.63 -26.79 -0.11
N MET A 115 3.15 -28.02 0.05
CA MET A 115 3.03 -29.10 -0.95
C MET A 115 1.58 -29.45 -1.29
N LYS A 116 0.69 -29.42 -0.29
CA LYS A 116 -0.71 -29.82 -0.47
C LYS A 116 -1.53 -28.75 -1.18
N ARG A 117 -1.24 -27.46 -0.92
CA ARG A 117 -1.81 -26.32 -1.66
C ARG A 117 -1.39 -26.33 -3.13
N LYS A 118 -0.12 -26.64 -3.41
CA LYS A 118 0.39 -26.73 -4.79
C LYS A 118 -0.27 -27.90 -5.55
N GLN A 119 -0.47 -29.04 -4.89
CA GLN A 119 -1.23 -30.17 -5.46
C GLN A 119 -2.71 -29.82 -5.70
N GLU A 120 -3.34 -29.09 -4.77
CA GLU A 120 -4.73 -28.70 -4.87
C GLU A 120 -4.96 -27.65 -5.97
N GLU A 121 -4.06 -26.67 -6.14
CA GLU A 121 -4.08 -25.72 -7.25
C GLU A 121 -3.85 -26.40 -8.60
N GLN A 122 -2.91 -27.35 -8.67
CA GLN A 122 -2.67 -28.12 -9.90
C GLN A 122 -3.87 -29.01 -10.26
N ALA A 123 -4.51 -29.63 -9.26
CA ALA A 123 -5.73 -30.42 -9.46
C ALA A 123 -6.93 -29.55 -9.84
N ALA A 124 -7.05 -28.34 -9.27
CA ALA A 124 -8.09 -27.38 -9.61
C ALA A 124 -7.90 -26.79 -11.02
N ALA A 125 -6.66 -26.50 -11.42
CA ALA A 125 -6.33 -26.05 -12.78
C ALA A 125 -6.58 -27.16 -13.82
N ALA A 126 -6.24 -28.41 -13.51
CA ALA A 126 -6.53 -29.56 -14.38
C ALA A 126 -8.05 -29.81 -14.51
N ARG A 127 -8.81 -29.69 -13.43
CA ARG A 127 -10.28 -29.75 -13.46
C ARG A 127 -10.90 -28.61 -14.28
N ARG A 128 -10.33 -27.41 -14.19
CA ARG A 128 -10.79 -26.24 -14.96
C ARG A 128 -10.44 -26.33 -16.45
N ALA A 129 -9.36 -27.03 -16.79
CA ALA A 129 -9.00 -27.32 -18.18
C ALA A 129 -9.83 -28.47 -18.78
N GLN A 130 -10.27 -29.45 -17.97
CA GLN A 130 -11.18 -30.52 -18.40
C GLN A 130 -12.66 -30.10 -18.42
N ALA A 131 -13.04 -29.06 -17.69
CA ALA A 131 -14.36 -28.45 -17.77
C ALA A 131 -14.41 -27.43 -18.92
N GLY A 132 -14.42 -27.93 -20.16
CA GLY A 132 -15.10 -27.23 -21.23
C GLY A 132 -16.60 -27.14 -20.91
N GLU A 133 -17.16 -25.95 -21.08
CA GLU A 133 -18.59 -25.65 -21.20
C GLU A 133 -19.51 -26.03 -20.01
N GLY A 134 -20.06 -25.01 -19.31
CA GLY A 134 -21.31 -25.17 -18.55
C GLY A 134 -21.40 -24.58 -17.14
N GLY A 135 -21.50 -23.25 -17.07
CA GLY A 135 -22.35 -22.48 -16.14
C GLY A 135 -22.35 -22.76 -14.62
N ALA A 136 -21.81 -21.80 -13.85
CA ALA A 136 -22.37 -21.46 -12.55
C ALA A 136 -22.20 -19.94 -12.32
N PHE A 137 -23.27 -19.20 -12.63
CA PHE A 137 -23.46 -17.75 -12.38
C PHE A 137 -22.86 -16.78 -13.43
N GLY A 138 -23.67 -16.35 -14.40
CA GLY A 138 -23.30 -15.30 -15.35
C GLY A 138 -24.39 -15.07 -16.42
N VAL A 139 -24.97 -13.88 -16.41
CA VAL A 139 -26.04 -13.33 -17.26
C VAL A 139 -25.85 -13.62 -18.77
N PRO A 140 -26.93 -13.87 -19.54
CA PRO A 140 -26.85 -14.17 -20.97
C PRO A 140 -26.67 -12.92 -21.82
N GLY A 141 -25.87 -13.02 -22.88
CA GLY A 141 -25.88 -12.06 -23.99
C GLY A 141 -24.52 -11.41 -24.26
N ALA A 142 -23.69 -12.08 -25.05
CA ALA A 142 -22.57 -11.47 -25.76
C ALA A 142 -22.24 -12.31 -27.00
N GLY A 143 -23.19 -12.34 -27.94
CA GLY A 143 -22.90 -12.57 -29.35
C GLY A 143 -23.10 -11.23 -30.05
N GLN A 144 -22.02 -10.52 -30.36
CA GLN A 144 -22.07 -9.41 -31.31
C GLN A 144 -20.67 -9.25 -31.93
N ASP A 145 -20.63 -9.35 -33.25
CA ASP A 145 -19.47 -9.39 -34.13
C ASP A 145 -18.58 -8.12 -34.06
N PRO A 146 -17.25 -8.24 -34.23
CA PRO A 146 -16.32 -7.11 -34.18
C PRO A 146 -16.13 -6.45 -35.57
N GLY A 147 -17.21 -5.98 -36.20
CA GLY A 147 -17.21 -5.53 -37.60
C GLY A 147 -17.67 -4.09 -37.90
N ASP A 148 -18.64 -3.53 -37.17
CA ASP A 148 -19.31 -2.30 -37.60
C ASP A 148 -19.42 -1.25 -36.48
N PHE A 149 -18.32 -0.50 -36.27
CA PHE A 149 -18.38 0.78 -35.56
C PHE A 149 -18.51 1.92 -36.58
N GLU A 150 -19.74 2.13 -37.05
CA GLU A 150 -20.08 3.23 -37.95
C GLU A 150 -20.23 4.52 -37.13
N LEU A 151 -19.35 5.49 -37.37
CA LEU A 151 -19.36 6.78 -36.66
C LEU A 151 -20.57 7.63 -37.10
N PRO A 152 -21.32 8.23 -36.15
CA PRO A 152 -22.43 9.14 -36.45
C PRO A 152 -22.01 10.30 -37.38
N GLN A 153 -22.88 10.65 -38.33
CA GLN A 153 -22.58 11.62 -39.40
C GLN A 153 -22.21 13.04 -38.93
N GLU A 154 -22.47 13.39 -37.67
CA GLU A 154 -22.23 14.70 -37.08
C GLU A 154 -20.75 15.08 -36.93
N PHE A 155 -19.81 14.14 -37.06
CA PHE A 155 -18.38 14.41 -36.89
C PHE A 155 -17.61 14.70 -38.21
N LYS A 156 -18.24 14.57 -39.38
CA LYS A 156 -17.59 14.80 -40.68
C LYS A 156 -17.44 16.28 -41.05
N ASP A 157 -18.22 17.17 -40.45
CA ASP A 157 -18.27 18.60 -40.82
C ASP A 157 -17.31 19.52 -40.01
N ILE A 158 -16.48 18.96 -39.12
CA ILE A 158 -15.62 19.75 -38.20
C ILE A 158 -14.15 19.89 -38.68
N LEU A 159 -13.79 19.34 -39.85
CA LEU A 159 -12.41 19.45 -40.38
C LEU A 159 -12.33 20.42 -41.58
N PRO A 160 -11.41 21.41 -41.56
CA PRO A 160 -11.23 22.33 -42.68
C PRO A 160 -10.53 21.65 -43.87
N PRO A 161 -10.94 21.93 -45.13
CA PRO A 161 -10.38 21.26 -46.31
C PRO A 161 -8.97 21.76 -46.69
N LYS A 162 -8.20 20.90 -47.37
CA LYS A 162 -7.19 21.30 -48.35
C LYS A 162 -7.82 21.34 -49.73
#